data_AF-A0AB35MPI3-F1
#
_entry.id   AF-A0AB35MPI3-F1
#
_cell.length_a   1.000
_cell.length_b   1.000
_cell.length_c   1.000
_cell.angle_alpha   90.00
_cell.angle_beta   90.00
_cell.angle_gamma   90.00
#
_symmetry.space_group_name_H-M   'P 1'
#
loop_
_entity.id
_entity.type
_entity.pdbx_description
1 polymer ?
#
loop_
_entity_poly.entity_id
_entity_poly.type
_entity_poly.pdbx_seq_one_letter_code
_entity_poly.pdbx_strand_id
1 'polypeptide(L)'
;MTFEDAYFKKKRLNPDSLEAFGFRTTDKGWELRKPLIDQELEARLLIDEEGNLRGQVLDIDLNEPYDTFRSPQARGTYVGQVRQAYGILLSQVAESCYEDQLFSSPQANRLANFLTQEFLDQADHPFEKYPDYLSYRIVGKWYALLFPLKGGKLGLDSEKADQIYDVVNLKVDPKDMEQLMKMEGIFPSYHMSKKSWISLVLDETLPDEVVFKLVARSRSLVAPKHLRKTSEPHYWLIPANLKYYDIGAEFSANKEILWTQKASMQKGDFVAIYITAPTKAIRYLCQVLEANIPNQGYREEESIKALMRIKLLHTFMDKDFNSEILKNFGIKTVRGPRHMTDELVQAMSPYLKGK
;
A
#
# COMPACT_ATOMS: atom_id res chain seq x y z
N MET A 1 -19.53 -8.37 18.93
CA MET A 1 -19.75 -8.29 17.48
C MET A 1 -21.24 -8.32 17.26
N THR A 2 -21.78 -7.24 16.69
CA THR A 2 -23.21 -7.11 16.36
C THR A 2 -23.57 -7.96 15.15
N PHE A 3 -24.84 -8.04 14.80
CA PHE A 3 -25.28 -8.72 13.58
C PHE A 3 -24.77 -7.97 12.34
N GLU A 4 -24.73 -6.64 12.44
CA GLU A 4 -24.32 -5.70 11.41
C GLU A 4 -22.82 -5.76 11.11
N ASP A 5 -21.97 -5.96 12.13
CA ASP A 5 -20.51 -6.00 11.99
C ASP A 5 -20.04 -7.03 10.93
N ALA A 6 -20.82 -8.11 10.72
CA ALA A 6 -20.51 -9.14 9.73
C ALA A 6 -20.56 -8.63 8.27
N TYR A 7 -21.29 -7.55 8.01
CA TYR A 7 -21.53 -7.01 6.66
C TYR A 7 -20.61 -5.84 6.32
N PHE A 8 -20.16 -5.08 7.32
CA PHE A 8 -19.39 -3.84 7.14
C PHE A 8 -17.92 -3.95 7.54
N LYS A 9 -17.45 -5.15 7.89
CA LYS A 9 -16.04 -5.37 8.23
C LYS A 9 -15.13 -5.08 7.04
N LYS A 10 -14.03 -4.34 7.26
CA LYS A 10 -13.09 -3.91 6.21
C LYS A 10 -13.78 -3.14 5.08
N LYS A 11 -14.76 -2.30 5.42
CA LYS A 11 -15.46 -1.47 4.45
C LYS A 11 -15.42 0.00 4.86
N ARG A 12 -15.30 0.88 3.88
CA ARG A 12 -15.33 2.33 4.06
C ARG A 12 -16.62 2.87 3.48
N LEU A 13 -17.34 3.66 4.27
CA LEU A 13 -18.53 4.35 3.82
C LEU A 13 -18.18 5.34 2.69
N ASN A 14 -18.98 5.31 1.63
CA ASN A 14 -19.03 6.32 0.58
C ASN A 14 -20.29 7.18 0.80
N PRO A 15 -20.16 8.38 1.40
CA PRO A 15 -21.31 9.24 1.70
C PRO A 15 -22.08 9.68 0.45
N ASP A 16 -21.40 9.79 -0.70
CA ASP A 16 -21.98 10.31 -1.94
C ASP A 16 -23.04 9.36 -2.52
N SER A 17 -23.04 8.08 -2.15
CA SER A 17 -24.05 7.11 -2.61
C SER A 17 -25.20 6.89 -1.62
N LEU A 18 -25.16 7.49 -0.43
CA LEU A 18 -26.18 7.31 0.61
C LEU A 18 -27.57 7.81 0.17
N GLU A 19 -27.66 9.05 -0.33
CA GLU A 19 -28.94 9.62 -0.79
C GLU A 19 -29.51 8.84 -1.97
N ALA A 20 -28.66 8.42 -2.90
CA ALA A 20 -29.05 7.63 -4.07
C ALA A 20 -29.62 6.25 -3.69
N PHE A 21 -29.09 5.64 -2.63
CA PHE A 21 -29.62 4.38 -2.08
C PHE A 21 -30.94 4.58 -1.31
N GLY A 22 -31.18 5.80 -0.81
CA GLY A 22 -32.42 6.19 -0.14
C GLY A 22 -32.27 6.56 1.34
N PHE A 23 -31.04 6.78 1.82
CA PHE A 23 -30.83 7.42 3.13
C PHE A 23 -31.29 8.88 3.08
N ARG A 24 -31.74 9.39 4.23
CA ARG A 24 -32.16 10.78 4.41
C ARG A 24 -31.30 11.44 5.48
N THR A 25 -30.87 12.66 5.22
CA THR A 25 -30.13 13.46 6.21
C THR A 25 -31.05 13.89 7.35
N THR A 26 -30.55 13.78 8.58
CA THR A 26 -31.20 14.14 9.83
C THR A 26 -30.21 14.87 10.73
N ASP A 27 -30.67 15.45 11.84
CA ASP A 27 -29.80 16.09 12.84
C ASP A 27 -28.81 15.12 13.53
N LYS A 28 -28.92 13.81 13.27
CA LYS A 28 -28.10 12.75 13.87
C LYS A 28 -27.24 12.01 12.83
N GLY A 29 -27.11 12.54 11.62
CA GLY A 29 -26.47 11.88 10.49
C GLY A 29 -27.49 11.37 9.45
N TRP A 30 -27.31 10.16 8.93
CA TRP A 30 -28.15 9.61 7.86
C TRP A 30 -29.04 8.48 8.35
N GLU A 31 -30.33 8.55 8.04
CA GLU A 31 -31.30 7.52 8.41
C GLU A 31 -31.88 6.84 7.16
N LEU A 32 -31.93 5.50 7.19
CA LEU A 32 -32.66 4.69 6.21
C LEU A 32 -33.74 3.90 6.94
N ARG A 33 -34.95 3.95 6.40
CA ARG A 33 -36.08 3.13 6.85
C ARG A 33 -36.58 2.26 5.72
N LYS A 34 -36.70 0.96 5.96
CA LYS A 34 -37.22 0.00 4.98
C LYS A 34 -38.15 -1.01 5.66
N PRO A 35 -39.36 -1.24 5.12
CA PRO A 35 -40.21 -2.31 5.60
C PRO A 35 -39.52 -3.67 5.36
N LEU A 36 -39.75 -4.60 6.27
CA LEU A 36 -39.35 -6.00 6.21
C LEU A 36 -40.61 -6.86 6.41
N ILE A 37 -40.55 -8.12 5.96
CA ILE A 37 -41.56 -9.17 6.17
C ILE A 37 -42.99 -8.64 5.97
N ASP A 38 -43.38 -8.43 4.71
CA ASP A 38 -44.73 -7.99 4.33
C ASP A 38 -45.26 -6.74 5.08
N GLN A 39 -44.35 -5.86 5.52
CA GLN A 39 -44.64 -4.62 6.29
C GLN A 39 -45.09 -4.88 7.74
N GLU A 40 -44.80 -6.04 8.31
CA GLU A 40 -44.94 -6.29 9.76
C GLU A 40 -43.80 -5.63 10.56
N LEU A 41 -42.60 -5.61 9.99
CA LEU A 41 -41.40 -5.08 10.62
C LEU A 41 -40.80 -3.92 9.81
N GLU A 42 -40.03 -3.06 10.45
CA GLU A 42 -39.25 -1.99 9.81
C GLU A 42 -37.79 -2.06 10.25
N ALA A 43 -36.87 -2.10 9.29
CA ALA A 43 -35.46 -1.84 9.54
C ALA A 43 -35.20 -0.34 9.57
N ARG A 44 -34.55 0.13 10.64
CA ARG A 44 -34.03 1.49 10.79
C ARG A 44 -32.52 1.44 10.91
N LEU A 45 -31.81 1.98 9.92
CA LEU A 45 -30.36 2.15 9.95
C LEU A 45 -30.04 3.62 10.16
N LEU A 46 -29.21 3.90 11.15
CA LEU A 46 -28.67 5.23 11.43
C LEU A 46 -27.15 5.17 11.24
N ILE A 47 -26.62 6.08 10.42
CA ILE A 47 -25.20 6.32 10.30
C ILE A 47 -24.93 7.68 10.95
N ASP A 48 -24.15 7.70 12.02
CA ASP A 48 -23.80 8.96 12.70
C ASP A 48 -22.79 9.79 11.89
N GLU A 49 -22.50 11.00 12.36
CA GLU A 49 -21.53 11.91 11.69
C GLU A 49 -20.11 11.35 11.62
N GLU A 50 -19.78 10.39 12.48
CA GLU A 50 -18.50 9.67 12.48
C GLU A 50 -18.49 8.49 11.49
N GLY A 51 -19.63 8.18 10.87
CA GLY A 51 -19.79 7.08 9.92
C GLY A 51 -20.11 5.74 10.55
N ASN A 52 -20.39 5.68 11.87
CA ASN A 52 -20.74 4.44 12.54
C ASN A 52 -22.21 4.08 12.25
N LEU A 53 -22.41 2.87 11.72
CA LEU A 53 -23.75 2.35 11.45
C LEU A 53 -24.34 1.66 12.69
N ARG A 54 -25.57 2.04 13.05
CA ARG A 54 -26.41 1.39 14.05
C ARG A 54 -27.71 0.97 13.41
N GLY A 55 -28.07 -0.29 13.57
CA GLY A 55 -29.29 -0.84 13.01
C GLY A 55 -30.28 -1.30 14.08
N GLN A 56 -31.57 -1.15 13.80
CA GLN A 56 -32.67 -1.64 14.61
C GLN A 56 -33.74 -2.26 13.72
N VAL A 57 -34.44 -3.27 14.22
CA VAL A 57 -35.66 -3.82 13.61
C VAL A 57 -36.78 -3.58 14.60
N LEU A 58 -37.87 -2.96 14.14
CA LEU A 58 -39.04 -2.66 14.96
C LEU A 58 -40.26 -3.37 14.43
N ASP A 59 -41.14 -3.76 15.33
CA ASP A 59 -42.52 -4.11 15.02
C ASP A 59 -43.31 -2.84 14.68
N ILE A 60 -43.96 -2.79 13.52
CA ILE A 60 -44.63 -1.58 13.04
C ILE A 60 -45.90 -1.28 13.85
N ASP A 61 -46.65 -2.30 14.23
CA ASP A 61 -47.93 -2.14 14.93
C ASP A 61 -47.75 -1.74 16.38
N LEU A 62 -46.77 -2.35 17.05
CA LEU A 62 -46.45 -2.08 18.46
C LEU A 62 -45.45 -0.93 18.62
N ASN A 63 -44.70 -0.59 17.56
CA ASN A 63 -43.58 0.34 17.58
C ASN A 63 -42.54 -0.04 18.66
N GLU A 64 -42.30 -1.34 18.83
CA GLU A 64 -41.36 -1.92 19.79
C GLU A 64 -40.16 -2.57 19.09
N PRO A 65 -38.94 -2.54 19.68
CA PRO A 65 -37.79 -3.24 19.12
C PRO A 65 -38.01 -4.76 19.08
N TYR A 66 -37.80 -5.34 17.91
CA TYR A 66 -37.79 -6.79 17.72
C TYR A 66 -36.34 -7.30 17.79
N ASP A 67 -35.81 -7.52 18.99
CA ASP A 67 -34.40 -7.96 19.18
C ASP A 67 -34.21 -9.49 19.19
N THR A 68 -35.30 -10.27 19.13
CA THR A 68 -35.27 -11.74 19.20
C THR A 68 -34.34 -12.36 18.16
N PHE A 69 -34.25 -11.75 16.96
CA PHE A 69 -33.37 -12.23 15.88
C PHE A 69 -31.87 -12.11 16.21
N ARG A 70 -31.49 -11.24 17.16
CA ARG A 70 -30.09 -11.05 17.56
C ARG A 70 -29.59 -12.19 18.46
N SER A 71 -30.49 -12.88 19.17
CA SER A 71 -30.10 -13.99 20.06
C SER A 71 -29.70 -15.24 19.26
N PRO A 72 -28.46 -15.75 19.38
CA PRO A 72 -28.03 -16.95 18.66
C PRO A 72 -28.86 -18.20 19.01
N GLN A 73 -29.50 -18.22 20.18
CA GLN A 73 -30.32 -19.32 20.65
C GLN A 73 -31.76 -19.27 20.10
N ALA A 74 -32.20 -18.13 19.58
CA ALA A 74 -33.52 -17.99 18.98
C ALA A 74 -33.60 -18.84 17.71
N ARG A 75 -34.52 -19.82 17.73
CA ARG A 75 -34.80 -20.77 16.65
C ARG A 75 -36.27 -20.65 16.26
N GLY A 76 -36.54 -20.73 14.96
CA GLY A 76 -37.89 -20.67 14.39
C GLY A 76 -37.86 -20.11 12.97
N THR A 77 -38.85 -20.49 12.16
CA THR A 77 -38.95 -20.07 10.76
C THR A 77 -39.02 -18.55 10.63
N TYR A 78 -39.85 -17.90 11.45
CA TYR A 78 -40.03 -16.46 11.43
C TYR A 78 -38.73 -15.70 11.78
N VAL A 79 -38.06 -16.08 12.87
CA VAL A 79 -36.75 -15.50 13.23
C VAL A 79 -35.72 -15.66 12.11
N GLY A 80 -35.72 -16.82 11.43
CA GLY A 80 -34.88 -17.06 10.26
C GLY A 80 -35.19 -16.11 9.09
N GLN A 81 -36.47 -15.90 8.80
CA GLN A 81 -36.94 -14.96 7.77
C GLN A 81 -36.51 -13.52 8.10
N VAL A 82 -36.65 -13.09 9.35
CA VAL A 82 -36.21 -11.75 9.79
C VAL A 82 -34.70 -11.58 9.59
N ARG A 83 -33.87 -12.55 10.02
CA ARG A 83 -32.41 -12.52 9.80
C ARG A 83 -32.08 -12.43 8.31
N GLN A 84 -32.77 -13.20 7.48
CA GLN A 84 -32.55 -13.23 6.04
C GLN A 84 -32.93 -11.88 5.40
N ALA A 85 -34.13 -11.37 5.67
CA ALA A 85 -34.60 -10.12 5.09
C ALA A 85 -33.73 -8.93 5.52
N TYR A 86 -33.40 -8.85 6.81
CA TYR A 86 -32.51 -7.82 7.32
C TYR A 86 -31.09 -7.95 6.77
N GLY A 87 -30.55 -9.18 6.72
CA GLY A 87 -29.25 -9.46 6.11
C GLY A 87 -29.16 -9.08 4.63
N ILE A 88 -30.22 -9.32 3.85
CA ILE A 88 -30.29 -8.88 2.44
C ILE A 88 -30.20 -7.36 2.35
N LEU A 89 -30.94 -6.62 3.19
CA LEU A 89 -30.86 -5.16 3.22
C LEU A 89 -29.44 -4.69 3.57
N LEU A 90 -28.82 -5.27 4.60
CA LEU A 90 -27.45 -4.91 4.99
C LEU A 90 -26.44 -5.20 3.86
N SER A 91 -26.57 -6.33 3.16
CA SER A 91 -25.74 -6.62 1.99
C SER A 91 -25.92 -5.58 0.88
N GLN A 92 -27.15 -5.20 0.56
CA GLN A 92 -27.42 -4.18 -0.47
C GLN A 92 -26.82 -2.81 -0.10
N VAL A 93 -26.93 -2.42 1.17
CA VAL A 93 -26.30 -1.21 1.70
C VAL A 93 -24.77 -1.33 1.59
N ALA A 94 -24.19 -2.46 1.99
CA ALA A 94 -22.74 -2.67 1.94
C ALA A 94 -22.18 -2.72 0.50
N GLU A 95 -22.98 -3.16 -0.48
CA GLU A 95 -22.60 -3.18 -1.90
C GLU A 95 -22.73 -1.80 -2.56
N SER A 96 -23.71 -1.00 -2.15
CA SER A 96 -24.02 0.29 -2.80
C SER A 96 -23.35 1.48 -2.12
N CYS A 97 -23.21 1.42 -0.80
CA CYS A 97 -22.79 2.55 0.04
C CYS A 97 -21.38 2.40 0.60
N TYR A 98 -20.70 1.28 0.36
CA TYR A 98 -19.39 1.03 0.94
C TYR A 98 -18.39 0.49 -0.08
N GLU A 99 -17.12 0.85 0.13
CA GLU A 99 -15.97 0.37 -0.63
C GLU A 99 -15.16 -0.62 0.21
N ASP A 100 -14.65 -1.68 -0.43
CA ASP A 100 -13.78 -2.64 0.25
C ASP A 100 -12.43 -2.02 0.60
N GLN A 101 -11.98 -2.32 1.83
CA GLN A 101 -10.66 -1.95 2.34
C GLN A 101 -9.81 -3.20 2.58
N LEU A 102 -8.49 -3.01 2.58
CA LEU A 102 -7.54 -4.07 2.87
C LEU A 102 -7.59 -4.46 4.36
N PHE A 103 -7.74 -3.47 5.23
CA PHE A 103 -7.69 -3.60 6.68
C PHE A 103 -8.97 -3.07 7.34
N SER A 104 -9.24 -3.49 8.57
CA SER A 104 -10.40 -3.04 9.33
C SER A 104 -10.14 -1.67 9.98
N SER A 105 -8.90 -1.41 10.37
CA SER A 105 -8.44 -0.17 10.98
C SER A 105 -8.25 0.95 9.94
N PRO A 106 -8.76 2.16 10.20
CA PRO A 106 -8.44 3.35 9.40
C PRO A 106 -6.92 3.60 9.32
N GLN A 107 -6.20 3.53 10.44
CA GLN A 107 -4.75 3.73 10.49
C GLN A 107 -3.99 2.70 9.64
N ALA A 108 -4.43 1.44 9.63
CA ALA A 108 -3.80 0.42 8.80
C ALA A 108 -3.96 0.71 7.29
N ASN A 109 -5.13 1.20 6.88
CA ASN A 109 -5.35 1.63 5.49
C ASN A 109 -4.54 2.90 5.14
N ARG A 110 -4.43 3.86 6.06
CA ARG A 110 -3.55 5.05 5.87
C ARG A 110 -2.08 4.63 5.74
N LEU A 111 -1.63 3.69 6.57
CA LEU A 111 -0.28 3.13 6.47
C LEU A 111 -0.06 2.42 5.13
N ALA A 112 -1.00 1.59 4.67
CA ALA A 112 -0.88 0.92 3.38
C ALA A 112 -0.77 1.91 2.21
N ASN A 113 -1.57 2.99 2.26
CA ASN A 113 -1.49 4.08 1.29
C ASN A 113 -0.14 4.79 1.34
N PHE A 114 0.36 5.11 2.53
CA PHE A 114 1.68 5.71 2.73
C PHE A 114 2.79 4.83 2.12
N LEU A 115 2.79 3.52 2.38
CA LEU A 115 3.80 2.60 1.84
C LEU A 115 3.76 2.53 0.31
N THR A 116 2.56 2.54 -0.25
CA THR A 116 2.36 2.53 -1.69
C THR A 116 2.82 3.85 -2.32
N GLN A 117 2.51 5.00 -1.70
CA GLN A 117 2.82 6.31 -2.26
C GLN A 117 4.29 6.70 -2.09
N GLU A 118 4.86 6.48 -0.91
CA GLU A 118 6.23 6.90 -0.59
C GLU A 118 7.29 5.94 -1.10
N PHE A 119 7.05 4.64 -0.99
CA PHE A 119 8.06 3.64 -1.31
C PHE A 119 7.80 2.92 -2.63
N LEU A 120 6.58 2.99 -3.15
CA LEU A 120 6.14 2.25 -4.35
C LEU A 120 6.37 0.73 -4.22
N ASP A 121 6.51 0.25 -2.98
CA ASP A 121 6.65 -1.17 -2.69
C ASP A 121 5.24 -1.79 -2.69
N GLN A 122 5.04 -2.85 -3.47
CA GLN A 122 3.77 -3.57 -3.48
C GLN A 122 3.69 -4.56 -2.33
N ALA A 123 2.50 -4.69 -1.74
CA ALA A 123 2.21 -5.73 -0.79
C ALA A 123 2.08 -7.10 -1.50
N ASP A 124 2.58 -8.16 -0.87
CA ASP A 124 2.37 -9.54 -1.28
C ASP A 124 1.69 -10.36 -0.18
N HIS A 125 1.03 -11.46 -0.55
CA HIS A 125 0.48 -12.44 0.39
C HIS A 125 1.52 -13.54 0.64
N PRO A 126 2.28 -13.50 1.75
CA PRO A 126 3.38 -14.44 1.97
C PRO A 126 2.93 -15.86 2.32
N PHE A 127 1.67 -16.04 2.73
CA PHE A 127 1.16 -17.30 3.26
C PHE A 127 -0.18 -17.68 2.64
N GLU A 128 -0.21 -18.78 1.90
CA GLU A 128 -1.44 -19.29 1.26
C GLU A 128 -2.55 -19.62 2.28
N LYS A 129 -2.17 -20.14 3.46
CA LYS A 129 -3.11 -20.47 4.54
C LYS A 129 -3.66 -19.25 5.29
N TYR A 130 -3.05 -18.07 5.11
CA TYR A 130 -3.39 -16.85 5.82
C TYR A 130 -3.53 -15.68 4.84
N PRO A 131 -4.63 -15.63 4.06
CA PRO A 131 -4.83 -14.61 3.03
C PRO A 131 -4.90 -13.18 3.60
N ASP A 132 -5.29 -13.03 4.87
CA ASP A 132 -5.32 -11.74 5.56
C ASP A 132 -3.93 -11.20 5.96
N TYR A 133 -2.86 -11.96 5.71
CA TYR A 133 -1.49 -11.51 5.97
C TYR A 133 -0.94 -10.82 4.72
N LEU A 134 -0.34 -9.66 4.93
CA LEU A 134 0.26 -8.85 3.88
C LEU A 134 1.69 -8.48 4.27
N SER A 135 2.68 -8.79 3.43
CA SER A 135 4.06 -8.37 3.64
C SER A 135 4.45 -7.25 2.68
N TYR A 136 5.32 -6.35 3.17
CA TYR A 136 6.05 -5.39 2.35
C TYR A 136 7.53 -5.73 2.36
N ARG A 137 8.13 -5.68 1.18
CA ARG A 137 9.53 -6.07 0.97
C ARG A 137 10.29 -5.04 0.18
N ILE A 138 11.58 -4.91 0.49
CA ILE A 138 12.54 -4.22 -0.38
C ILE A 138 13.62 -5.22 -0.76
N VAL A 139 13.82 -5.40 -2.07
CA VAL A 139 14.77 -6.40 -2.64
C VAL A 139 14.59 -7.80 -2.03
N GLY A 140 13.33 -8.22 -1.88
CA GLY A 140 12.95 -9.53 -1.33
C GLY A 140 13.03 -9.68 0.20
N LYS A 141 13.50 -8.66 0.92
CA LYS A 141 13.58 -8.69 2.40
C LYS A 141 12.38 -8.02 3.04
N TRP A 142 11.76 -8.69 4.01
CA TRP A 142 10.67 -8.15 4.81
C TRP A 142 11.11 -6.97 5.66
N TYR A 143 10.29 -5.92 5.65
CA TYR A 143 10.38 -4.83 6.62
C TYR A 143 9.05 -4.54 7.33
N ALA A 144 7.91 -4.86 6.71
CA ALA A 144 6.61 -4.83 7.37
C ALA A 144 5.83 -6.11 7.08
N LEU A 145 5.11 -6.60 8.09
CA LEU A 145 4.13 -7.68 7.95
C LEU A 145 2.87 -7.26 8.70
N LEU A 146 1.76 -7.07 7.98
CA LEU A 146 0.46 -6.70 8.51
C LEU A 146 -0.43 -7.94 8.59
N PHE A 147 -1.17 -8.08 9.69
CA PHE A 147 -2.07 -9.20 9.91
C PHE A 147 -3.06 -8.92 11.06
N PRO A 148 -4.23 -9.58 11.05
CA PRO A 148 -5.15 -9.53 12.18
C PRO A 148 -4.65 -10.38 13.36
N LEU A 149 -4.75 -9.86 14.59
CA LEU A 149 -4.35 -10.56 15.80
C LEU A 149 -5.32 -10.28 16.97
N LYS A 150 -5.64 -11.31 17.74
CA LYS A 150 -6.41 -11.14 19.00
C LYS A 150 -5.57 -10.43 20.07
N GLY A 151 -6.15 -9.47 20.78
CA GLY A 151 -5.46 -8.69 21.82
C GLY A 151 -4.83 -9.54 22.93
N GLY A 152 -5.45 -10.67 23.29
CA GLY A 152 -4.89 -11.58 24.29
C GLY A 152 -3.55 -12.21 23.88
N LYS A 153 -3.24 -12.26 22.57
CA LYS A 153 -1.91 -12.68 22.07
C LYS A 153 -0.83 -11.60 22.24
N LEU A 154 -1.24 -10.36 22.45
CA LEU A 154 -0.37 -9.22 22.77
C LEU A 154 -0.24 -8.98 24.28
N GLY A 155 -1.00 -9.71 25.10
CA GLY A 155 -1.07 -9.50 26.55
C GLY A 155 -2.05 -8.40 26.97
N LEU A 156 -3.04 -8.08 26.11
CA LEU A 156 -4.14 -7.19 26.49
C LEU A 156 -5.18 -7.95 27.33
N ASP A 157 -5.73 -7.28 28.35
CA ASP A 157 -6.65 -7.88 29.32
C ASP A 157 -8.13 -7.55 29.04
N SER A 158 -9.01 -8.30 29.71
CA SER A 158 -10.46 -8.07 29.73
C SER A 158 -11.07 -7.99 28.33
N GLU A 159 -11.94 -7.00 28.07
CA GLU A 159 -12.61 -6.84 26.77
C GLU A 159 -11.65 -6.63 25.60
N LYS A 160 -10.44 -6.11 25.85
CA LYS A 160 -9.42 -5.95 24.81
C LYS A 160 -8.80 -7.28 24.39
N ALA A 161 -8.87 -8.32 25.23
CA ALA A 161 -8.26 -9.62 24.94
C ALA A 161 -8.93 -10.35 23.77
N ASP A 162 -10.25 -10.25 23.67
CA ASP A 162 -11.06 -10.94 22.67
C ASP A 162 -11.23 -10.16 21.36
N GLN A 163 -10.88 -8.87 21.35
CA GLN A 163 -10.89 -8.03 20.15
C GLN A 163 -9.78 -8.43 19.17
N ILE A 164 -10.07 -8.28 17.88
CA ILE A 164 -9.12 -8.49 16.79
C ILE A 164 -8.61 -7.12 16.34
N TYR A 165 -7.30 -6.97 16.30
CA TYR A 165 -6.61 -5.75 15.90
C TYR A 165 -5.85 -5.98 14.60
N ASP A 166 -5.76 -4.96 13.76
CA ASP A 166 -4.76 -4.93 12.70
C ASP A 166 -3.40 -4.59 13.32
N VAL A 167 -2.45 -5.50 13.15
CA VAL A 167 -1.10 -5.40 13.73
C VAL A 167 -0.08 -5.31 12.61
N VAL A 168 0.95 -4.49 12.79
CA VAL A 168 2.13 -4.49 11.92
C VAL A 168 3.38 -4.89 12.69
N ASN A 169 4.10 -5.88 12.16
CA ASN A 169 5.44 -6.21 12.62
C ASN A 169 6.48 -5.39 11.86
N LEU A 170 7.39 -4.76 12.61
CA LEU A 170 8.47 -3.95 12.05
C LEU A 170 9.82 -4.38 12.59
N LYS A 171 10.81 -4.46 11.70
CA LYS A 171 12.21 -4.64 12.06
C LYS A 171 12.76 -3.37 12.73
N VAL A 172 13.55 -3.53 13.78
CA VAL A 172 14.19 -2.42 14.52
C VAL A 172 15.66 -2.72 14.79
N ASP A 173 16.44 -1.69 15.13
CA ASP A 173 17.79 -1.89 15.66
C ASP A 173 17.65 -2.41 17.11
N PRO A 174 18.31 -3.53 17.48
CA PRO A 174 18.28 -4.04 18.84
C PRO A 174 18.62 -2.99 19.91
N LYS A 175 19.38 -1.93 19.56
CA LYS A 175 19.72 -0.83 20.47
C LYS A 175 18.52 0.05 20.85
N ASP A 176 17.51 0.17 19.99
CA ASP A 176 16.32 0.97 20.29
C ASP A 176 15.26 0.19 21.07
N MET A 177 15.41 -1.14 21.16
CA MET A 177 14.37 -2.04 21.67
C MET A 177 13.89 -1.63 23.07
N GLU A 178 14.82 -1.30 23.98
CA GLU A 178 14.48 -0.93 25.36
C GLU A 178 13.63 0.35 25.41
N GLN A 179 13.91 1.33 24.55
CA GLN A 179 13.14 2.57 24.49
C GLN A 179 11.77 2.33 23.85
N LEU A 180 11.71 1.56 22.77
CA LEU A 180 10.47 1.27 22.06
C LEU A 180 9.48 0.47 22.93
N MET A 181 9.97 -0.46 23.76
CA MET A 181 9.12 -1.23 24.67
C MET A 181 8.49 -0.38 25.80
N LYS A 182 8.93 0.87 26.00
CA LYS A 182 8.33 1.80 26.96
C LYS A 182 7.18 2.62 26.36
N MET A 183 6.99 2.57 25.04
CA MET A 183 5.94 3.31 24.34
C MET A 183 4.65 2.50 24.33
N GLU A 184 3.54 3.15 24.66
CA GLU A 184 2.22 2.55 24.54
C GLU A 184 1.89 2.20 23.07
N GLY A 185 1.19 1.09 22.85
CA GLY A 185 0.90 0.58 21.50
C GLY A 185 2.04 -0.23 20.85
N ILE A 186 3.22 -0.32 21.49
CA ILE A 186 4.33 -1.17 21.05
C ILE A 186 4.45 -2.42 21.91
N PHE A 187 4.51 -3.58 21.27
CA PHE A 187 4.58 -4.89 21.91
C PHE A 187 5.78 -5.70 21.43
N PRO A 188 6.24 -6.71 22.21
CA PRO A 188 7.17 -7.71 21.73
C PRO A 188 6.63 -8.38 20.47
N SER A 189 7.49 -8.62 19.48
CA SER A 189 7.00 -9.13 18.19
C SER A 189 6.27 -10.47 18.31
N TYR A 190 5.11 -10.55 17.65
CA TYR A 190 4.40 -11.78 17.37
C TYR A 190 4.90 -12.40 16.05
N HIS A 191 5.05 -13.72 15.94
CA HIS A 191 5.67 -14.47 14.81
C HIS A 191 7.16 -14.21 14.52
N MET A 192 7.65 -12.99 14.70
CA MET A 192 9.04 -12.60 14.38
C MET A 192 9.99 -12.71 15.57
N SER A 193 11.28 -12.49 15.31
CA SER A 193 12.31 -12.45 16.35
C SER A 193 12.15 -11.24 17.26
N LYS A 194 11.80 -11.49 18.53
CA LYS A 194 11.68 -10.47 19.60
C LYS A 194 12.96 -9.67 19.87
N LYS A 195 14.10 -10.04 19.28
CA LYS A 195 15.39 -9.32 19.40
C LYS A 195 15.55 -8.20 18.38
N SER A 196 14.84 -8.27 17.26
CA SER A 196 15.03 -7.33 16.14
C SER A 196 13.73 -6.91 15.46
N TRP A 197 12.59 -7.25 16.06
CA TRP A 197 11.27 -6.88 15.58
C TRP A 197 10.37 -6.48 16.75
N ILE A 198 9.42 -5.61 16.45
CA ILE A 198 8.33 -5.18 17.35
C ILE A 198 6.98 -5.41 16.65
N SER A 199 5.90 -5.52 17.42
CA SER A 199 4.53 -5.45 16.92
C SER A 199 3.89 -4.12 17.33
N LEU A 200 3.24 -3.44 16.39
CA LEU A 200 2.43 -2.25 16.65
C LEU A 200 0.97 -2.59 16.45
N VAL A 201 0.12 -2.14 17.37
CA VAL A 201 -1.34 -2.14 17.17
C VAL A 201 -1.71 -0.86 16.41
N LEU A 202 -2.50 -0.99 15.34
CA LEU A 202 -2.93 0.13 14.50
C LEU A 202 -4.31 0.62 14.95
N ASP A 203 -4.41 1.12 16.18
CA ASP A 203 -5.65 1.55 16.84
C ASP A 203 -5.64 3.04 17.23
N GLU A 204 -4.80 3.84 16.58
CA GLU A 204 -4.61 5.28 16.85
C GLU A 204 -3.88 5.59 18.19
N THR A 205 -3.48 4.58 18.99
CA THR A 205 -2.65 4.79 20.20
C THR A 205 -1.33 5.49 19.87
N LEU A 206 -0.72 5.09 18.75
CA LEU A 206 0.45 5.76 18.20
C LEU A 206 0.01 6.72 17.09
N PRO A 207 0.44 7.98 17.10
CA PRO A 207 0.18 8.91 15.99
C PRO A 207 0.78 8.39 14.68
N ASP A 208 0.12 8.66 13.56
CA ASP A 208 0.57 8.27 12.21
C ASP A 208 2.03 8.65 11.94
N GLU A 209 2.45 9.84 12.36
CA GLU A 209 3.84 10.30 12.19
C GLU A 209 4.85 9.33 12.82
N VAL A 210 4.53 8.78 14.00
CA VAL A 210 5.39 7.82 14.70
C VAL A 210 5.40 6.50 13.96
N VAL A 211 4.22 5.99 13.59
CA VAL A 211 4.07 4.73 12.85
C VAL A 211 4.84 4.81 11.54
N PHE A 212 4.67 5.88 10.75
CA PHE A 212 5.32 6.06 9.45
C PHE A 212 6.84 6.16 9.61
N LYS A 213 7.34 6.88 10.62
CA LYS A 213 8.78 6.93 10.94
C LYS A 213 9.34 5.54 11.28
N LEU A 214 8.62 4.75 12.08
CA LEU A 214 9.06 3.40 12.45
C LEU A 214 9.11 2.48 11.23
N VAL A 215 8.13 2.56 10.33
CA VAL A 215 8.12 1.73 9.11
C VAL A 215 9.21 2.17 8.14
N ALA A 216 9.41 3.47 7.94
CA ALA A 216 10.50 4.00 7.13
C ALA A 216 11.87 3.54 7.67
N ARG A 217 12.07 3.61 9.00
CA ARG A 217 13.28 3.10 9.66
C ARG A 217 13.43 1.59 9.44
N SER A 218 12.35 0.84 9.59
CA SER A 218 12.35 -0.60 9.35
C SER A 218 12.80 -0.96 7.93
N ARG A 219 12.25 -0.27 6.93
CA ARG A 219 12.63 -0.40 5.53
C ARG A 219 14.11 -0.08 5.35
N SER A 220 14.60 1.02 5.92
CA SER A 220 16.00 1.43 5.80
C SER A 220 17.00 0.41 6.39
N LEU A 221 16.60 -0.33 7.44
CA LEU A 221 17.45 -1.37 8.06
C LEU A 221 17.70 -2.56 7.15
N VAL A 222 16.74 -2.89 6.27
CA VAL A 222 16.87 -4.01 5.33
C VAL A 222 17.25 -3.55 3.92
N ALA A 223 17.08 -2.27 3.61
CA ALA A 223 17.44 -1.67 2.35
C ALA A 223 18.97 -1.75 2.10
N PRO A 224 19.39 -2.05 0.86
CA PRO A 224 20.75 -1.79 0.38
C PRO A 224 21.16 -0.34 0.62
N LYS A 225 22.45 -0.06 0.83
CA LYS A 225 22.90 1.28 1.28
C LYS A 225 22.49 2.40 0.33
N HIS A 226 22.53 2.19 -0.99
CA HIS A 226 22.04 3.14 -2.00
C HIS A 226 20.52 3.40 -1.98
N LEU A 227 19.70 2.58 -1.31
CA LEU A 227 18.24 2.76 -1.23
C LEU A 227 17.76 3.24 0.16
N ARG A 228 18.69 3.59 1.07
CA ARG A 228 18.36 3.88 2.48
C ARG A 228 17.78 5.26 2.74
N LYS A 229 17.82 6.18 1.78
CA LYS A 229 17.40 7.58 1.99
C LYS A 229 16.38 8.00 0.96
N THR A 230 15.18 8.29 1.43
CA THR A 230 14.06 8.90 0.69
C THR A 230 14.40 10.28 0.10
N SER A 231 15.53 10.88 0.49
CA SER A 231 16.03 12.18 0.01
C SER A 231 17.25 12.11 -0.91
N GLU A 232 17.78 10.91 -1.19
CA GLU A 232 18.86 10.73 -2.16
C GLU A 232 18.29 10.19 -3.48
N PRO A 233 18.76 10.70 -4.63
CA PRO A 233 18.26 10.28 -5.93
C PRO A 233 18.52 8.79 -6.15
N HIS A 234 17.56 8.07 -6.73
CA HIS A 234 17.76 6.68 -7.09
C HIS A 234 18.66 6.57 -8.32
N TYR A 235 19.42 5.48 -8.38
CA TYR A 235 20.35 5.19 -9.48
C TYR A 235 19.84 3.99 -10.28
N TRP A 236 19.43 4.25 -11.51
CA TRP A 236 18.82 3.29 -12.42
C TRP A 236 19.75 2.88 -13.55
N LEU A 237 19.71 1.61 -13.91
CA LEU A 237 20.33 1.04 -15.09
C LEU A 237 19.24 0.52 -16.01
N ILE A 238 19.18 1.04 -17.24
CA ILE A 238 18.16 0.65 -18.23
C ILE A 238 18.79 0.13 -19.52
N PRO A 239 18.21 -0.89 -20.17
CA PRO A 239 18.67 -1.33 -21.48
C PRO A 239 18.10 -0.44 -22.60
N ALA A 240 18.92 -0.20 -23.62
CA ALA A 240 18.52 0.41 -24.89
C ALA A 240 19.03 -0.41 -26.06
N ASN A 241 18.16 -0.71 -27.02
CA ASN A 241 18.51 -1.48 -28.22
C ASN A 241 18.52 -0.58 -29.45
N LEU A 242 19.72 -0.34 -29.99
CA LEU A 242 19.94 0.55 -31.14
C LEU A 242 19.22 0.10 -32.41
N LYS A 243 18.80 -1.16 -32.52
CA LYS A 243 18.02 -1.63 -33.66
C LYS A 243 16.65 -0.95 -33.74
N TYR A 244 16.06 -0.64 -32.58
CA TYR A 244 14.72 -0.06 -32.50
C TYR A 244 14.75 1.44 -32.22
N TYR A 245 15.88 1.96 -31.73
CA TYR A 245 15.94 3.32 -31.26
C TYR A 245 17.36 3.91 -31.28
N ASP A 246 17.57 4.92 -32.13
CA ASP A 246 18.84 5.64 -32.23
C ASP A 246 18.93 6.80 -31.24
N ILE A 247 19.24 6.43 -30.01
CA ILE A 247 19.54 7.39 -28.94
C ILE A 247 20.76 8.28 -29.27
N GLY A 248 21.69 7.83 -30.12
CA GLY A 248 22.90 8.57 -30.45
C GLY A 248 22.58 9.82 -31.27
N ALA A 249 21.70 9.68 -32.27
CA ALA A 249 21.20 10.81 -33.05
C ALA A 249 20.48 11.84 -32.17
N GLU A 250 19.62 11.40 -31.25
CA GLU A 250 18.89 12.32 -30.36
C GLU A 250 19.81 13.09 -29.43
N PHE A 251 20.78 12.43 -28.77
CA PHE A 251 21.72 13.13 -27.89
C PHE A 251 22.73 14.00 -28.64
N SER A 252 22.98 13.72 -29.92
CA SER A 252 23.80 14.60 -30.77
C SER A 252 23.07 15.89 -31.11
N ALA A 253 21.73 15.84 -31.23
CA ALA A 253 20.90 17.00 -31.51
C ALA A 253 20.53 17.80 -30.25
N ASN A 254 20.23 17.12 -29.14
CA ASN A 254 19.76 17.74 -27.90
C ASN A 254 20.39 17.08 -26.67
N LYS A 255 20.85 17.90 -25.71
CA LYS A 255 21.32 17.39 -24.41
C LYS A 255 20.19 16.91 -23.50
N GLU A 256 18.96 17.24 -23.83
CA GLU A 256 17.75 16.86 -23.11
C GLU A 256 16.77 16.19 -24.08
N ILE A 257 16.32 14.99 -23.75
CA ILE A 257 15.47 14.19 -24.64
C ILE A 257 14.29 13.59 -23.85
N LEU A 258 13.24 13.22 -24.58
CA LEU A 258 12.10 12.47 -24.03
C LEU A 258 12.35 10.97 -24.18
N TRP A 259 12.33 10.28 -23.05
CA TRP A 259 12.59 8.86 -22.94
C TRP A 259 11.37 8.09 -22.43
N THR A 260 11.17 6.86 -22.90
CA THR A 260 10.10 5.99 -22.44
C THR A 260 10.28 5.57 -20.98
N GLN A 261 9.33 5.94 -20.11
CA GLN A 261 9.39 5.60 -18.70
C GLN A 261 8.73 4.25 -18.43
N LYS A 262 9.55 3.19 -18.30
CA LYS A 262 9.11 1.81 -18.00
C LYS A 262 9.26 1.40 -16.53
N ALA A 263 9.71 2.33 -15.67
CA ALA A 263 9.89 2.13 -14.24
C ALA A 263 9.51 3.40 -13.47
N SER A 264 9.39 3.28 -12.15
CA SER A 264 9.04 4.37 -11.24
C SER A 264 10.19 5.35 -10.97
N MET A 265 10.83 5.84 -12.03
CA MET A 265 11.83 6.91 -11.93
C MET A 265 11.18 8.22 -11.50
N GLN A 266 11.89 8.99 -10.69
CA GLN A 266 11.43 10.28 -10.18
C GLN A 266 12.38 11.41 -10.61
N LYS A 267 11.89 12.65 -10.57
CA LYS A 267 12.73 13.83 -10.79
C LYS A 267 13.90 13.83 -9.81
N GLY A 268 15.11 14.02 -10.32
CA GLY A 268 16.35 13.98 -9.55
C GLY A 268 17.11 12.66 -9.67
N ASP A 269 16.44 11.56 -10.03
CA ASP A 269 17.08 10.26 -10.23
C ASP A 269 18.15 10.30 -11.32
N PHE A 270 19.10 9.37 -11.24
CA PHE A 270 20.13 9.19 -12.25
C PHE A 270 19.90 7.90 -13.03
N VAL A 271 20.14 7.95 -14.34
CA VAL A 271 19.89 6.84 -15.27
C VAL A 271 21.14 6.56 -16.08
N ALA A 272 21.72 5.38 -15.91
CA ALA A 272 22.71 4.83 -16.81
C ALA A 272 22.03 4.01 -17.91
N ILE A 273 22.35 4.30 -19.16
CA ILE A 273 21.77 3.64 -20.32
C ILE A 273 22.78 2.63 -20.87
N TYR A 274 22.43 1.35 -20.72
CA TYR A 274 23.16 0.20 -21.22
C TYR A 274 22.72 -0.12 -22.65
N ILE A 275 23.64 0.04 -23.59
CA ILE A 275 23.42 -0.35 -24.98
C ILE A 275 23.55 -1.88 -25.08
N THR A 276 22.49 -2.53 -25.56
CA THR A 276 22.46 -3.99 -25.71
C THR A 276 23.41 -4.46 -26.83
N ALA A 277 23.37 -5.76 -27.18
CA ALA A 277 24.20 -6.28 -28.26
C ALA A 277 24.02 -5.45 -29.57
N PRO A 278 25.09 -5.21 -30.34
CA PRO A 278 26.44 -5.76 -30.18
C PRO A 278 27.33 -5.05 -29.15
N THR A 279 27.02 -3.79 -28.77
CA THR A 279 27.87 -2.96 -27.91
C THR A 279 28.06 -3.54 -26.51
N LYS A 280 26.97 -3.94 -25.84
CA LYS A 280 27.01 -4.50 -24.48
C LYS A 280 27.78 -3.64 -23.46
N ALA A 281 27.49 -2.35 -23.40
CA ALA A 281 28.16 -1.41 -22.50
C ALA A 281 27.24 -0.26 -22.05
N ILE A 282 27.50 0.34 -20.89
CA ILE A 282 26.87 1.60 -20.52
C ILE A 282 27.51 2.72 -21.33
N ARG A 283 26.69 3.50 -22.05
CA ARG A 283 27.17 4.59 -22.90
C ARG A 283 26.77 5.97 -22.40
N TYR A 284 25.61 6.09 -21.75
CA TYR A 284 25.11 7.40 -21.32
C TYR A 284 24.77 7.38 -19.84
N LEU A 285 25.13 8.46 -19.15
CA LEU A 285 24.67 8.77 -17.81
C LEU A 285 23.81 10.03 -17.87
N CYS A 286 22.60 9.96 -17.33
CA CYS A 286 21.62 11.01 -17.42
C CYS A 286 21.03 11.36 -16.05
N GLN A 287 20.46 12.55 -15.92
CA GLN A 287 19.59 12.94 -14.80
C GLN A 287 18.14 13.05 -15.28
N VAL A 288 17.20 12.56 -14.48
CA VAL A 288 15.76 12.74 -14.73
C VAL A 288 15.37 14.15 -14.29
N LEU A 289 14.91 14.96 -15.24
CA LEU A 289 14.45 16.33 -14.98
C LEU A 289 12.95 16.38 -14.66
N GLU A 290 12.19 15.46 -15.24
CA GLU A 290 10.74 15.37 -15.15
C GLU A 290 10.31 13.92 -15.43
N ALA A 291 9.33 13.42 -14.68
CA ALA A 291 8.82 12.06 -14.78
C ALA A 291 7.29 12.07 -14.93
N ASN A 292 6.72 10.96 -15.40
CA ASN A 292 5.29 10.75 -15.58
C ASN A 292 4.63 11.68 -16.61
N ILE A 293 5.37 12.07 -17.66
CA ILE A 293 4.84 12.87 -18.76
C ILE A 293 3.92 11.97 -19.62
N PRO A 294 2.64 12.31 -19.83
CA PRO A 294 1.76 11.52 -20.68
C PRO A 294 2.27 11.43 -22.13
N ASN A 295 2.24 10.24 -22.73
CA ASN A 295 2.60 10.07 -24.14
C ASN A 295 1.46 10.53 -25.07
N GLN A 296 1.45 11.81 -25.45
CA GLN A 296 0.45 12.39 -26.36
C GLN A 296 0.88 12.27 -27.84
N GLY A 297 1.18 11.05 -28.29
CA GLY A 297 1.56 10.76 -29.68
C GLY A 297 3.03 11.04 -30.01
N TYR A 298 3.88 11.30 -29.03
CA TYR A 298 5.33 11.43 -29.24
C TYR A 298 5.98 10.08 -29.61
N ARG A 299 5.46 8.99 -29.06
CA ARG A 299 5.78 7.61 -29.48
C ARG A 299 4.52 6.94 -30.00
N GLU A 300 4.59 6.43 -31.23
CA GLU A 300 3.47 5.76 -31.90
C GLU A 300 3.16 4.36 -31.33
N GLU A 301 3.93 3.86 -30.35
CA GLU A 301 3.71 2.56 -29.73
C GLU A 301 2.67 2.65 -28.60
N GLU A 302 1.50 2.01 -28.77
CA GLU A 302 0.40 2.00 -27.79
C GLU A 302 0.80 1.50 -26.39
N SER A 303 1.85 0.69 -26.31
CA SER A 303 2.37 0.16 -25.04
C SER A 303 3.03 1.25 -24.16
N ILE A 304 3.41 2.39 -24.76
CA ILE A 304 4.10 3.49 -24.09
C ILE A 304 3.07 4.49 -23.57
N LYS A 305 2.75 4.39 -22.28
CA LYS A 305 1.80 5.31 -21.61
C LYS A 305 2.45 6.58 -21.08
N ALA A 306 3.71 6.49 -20.65
CA ALA A 306 4.42 7.58 -19.98
C ALA A 306 5.85 7.76 -20.49
N LEU A 307 6.30 9.01 -20.46
CA LEU A 307 7.62 9.47 -20.82
C LEU A 307 8.27 10.17 -19.61
N MET A 308 9.59 10.29 -19.66
CA MET A 308 10.39 11.11 -18.76
C MET A 308 11.32 12.00 -19.57
N ARG A 309 11.60 13.21 -19.07
CA ARG A 309 12.60 14.10 -19.62
C ARG A 309 13.93 13.81 -18.95
N ILE A 310 14.93 13.39 -19.72
CA ILE A 310 16.27 13.09 -19.22
C ILE A 310 17.29 14.04 -19.82
N LYS A 311 18.27 14.45 -19.01
CA LYS A 311 19.41 15.28 -19.39
C LYS A 311 20.68 14.47 -19.40
N LEU A 312 21.41 14.49 -20.49
CA LEU A 312 22.72 13.87 -20.61
C LEU A 312 23.73 14.58 -19.69
N LEU A 313 24.38 13.81 -18.83
CA LEU A 313 25.48 14.27 -17.96
C LEU A 313 26.84 13.86 -18.52
N HIS A 314 26.94 12.62 -19.01
CA HIS A 314 28.19 12.07 -19.49
C HIS A 314 27.97 10.99 -20.55
N THR A 315 28.91 10.93 -21.50
CA THR A 315 29.00 9.88 -22.52
C THR A 315 30.27 9.08 -22.29
N PHE A 316 30.13 7.78 -22.03
CA PHE A 316 31.23 6.86 -21.83
C PHE A 316 31.69 6.24 -23.15
N MET A 317 32.95 5.83 -23.21
CA MET A 317 33.44 4.93 -24.24
C MET A 317 32.94 3.52 -23.95
N ASP A 318 32.70 2.73 -25.00
CA ASP A 318 32.16 1.36 -24.87
C ASP A 318 33.04 0.43 -24.01
N LYS A 319 34.31 0.79 -23.80
CA LYS A 319 35.26 0.05 -22.95
C LYS A 319 35.20 0.42 -21.46
N ASP A 320 34.62 1.56 -21.10
CA ASP A 320 34.69 2.08 -19.73
C ASP A 320 33.79 1.27 -18.77
N PHE A 321 32.59 0.93 -19.24
CA PHE A 321 31.59 0.15 -18.49
C PHE A 321 30.98 -0.95 -19.37
N ASN A 322 31.84 -1.80 -19.95
CA ASN A 322 31.42 -2.93 -20.76
C ASN A 322 30.84 -4.08 -19.92
N SER A 323 30.20 -5.05 -20.57
CA SER A 323 29.55 -6.18 -19.88
C SER A 323 30.47 -7.05 -19.03
N GLU A 324 31.79 -7.06 -19.27
CA GLU A 324 32.75 -7.80 -18.44
C GLU A 324 33.06 -7.02 -17.15
N ILE A 325 33.32 -5.72 -17.27
CA ILE A 325 33.53 -4.81 -16.13
C ILE A 325 32.28 -4.77 -15.24
N LEU A 326 31.09 -4.72 -15.85
CA LEU A 326 29.81 -4.71 -15.11
C LEU A 326 29.62 -5.96 -14.23
N LYS A 327 30.13 -7.13 -14.63
CA LYS A 327 30.09 -8.33 -13.78
C LYS A 327 30.86 -8.15 -12.48
N ASN A 328 31.97 -7.41 -12.51
CA ASN A 328 32.77 -7.10 -11.32
C ASN A 328 32.00 -6.19 -10.35
N PHE A 329 31.07 -5.38 -10.87
CA PHE A 329 30.13 -4.58 -10.07
C PHE A 329 28.83 -5.34 -9.72
N GLY A 330 28.78 -6.66 -9.89
CA GLY A 330 27.61 -7.48 -9.53
C GLY A 330 26.46 -7.44 -10.55
N ILE A 331 26.68 -6.86 -11.73
CA ILE A 331 25.68 -6.78 -12.81
C ILE A 331 25.87 -7.94 -13.78
N LYS A 332 25.07 -9.01 -13.63
CA LYS A 332 25.16 -10.20 -14.50
C LYS A 332 24.43 -10.05 -15.84
N THR A 333 23.25 -9.43 -15.82
CA THR A 333 22.43 -9.17 -17.01
C THR A 333 21.67 -7.85 -16.88
N VAL A 334 21.30 -7.25 -18.02
CA VAL A 334 20.45 -6.05 -18.08
C VAL A 334 19.33 -6.33 -19.10
N ARG A 335 18.20 -6.84 -18.60
CA ARG A 335 17.03 -7.22 -19.42
C ARG A 335 15.84 -6.28 -19.28
N GLY A 336 15.88 -5.39 -18.30
CA GLY A 336 14.87 -4.37 -18.02
C GLY A 336 15.43 -3.32 -17.06
N PRO A 337 14.65 -2.28 -16.75
CA PRO A 337 15.03 -1.29 -15.75
C PRO A 337 15.33 -1.95 -14.41
N ARG A 338 16.42 -1.52 -13.77
CA ARG A 338 16.84 -2.02 -12.45
C ARG A 338 17.69 -0.99 -11.73
N HIS A 339 17.89 -1.16 -10.43
CA HIS A 339 18.83 -0.33 -9.68
C HIS A 339 20.29 -0.72 -9.98
N MET A 340 21.16 0.30 -9.98
CA MET A 340 22.61 0.12 -9.92
C MET A 340 23.01 -0.48 -8.57
N THR A 341 24.11 -1.20 -8.53
CA THR A 341 24.74 -1.66 -7.27
C THR A 341 25.51 -0.52 -6.61
N ASP A 342 25.76 -0.63 -5.29
CA ASP A 342 26.54 0.36 -4.54
C ASP A 342 27.91 0.60 -5.20
N GLU A 343 28.57 -0.47 -5.63
CA GLU A 343 29.88 -0.44 -6.27
C GLU A 343 29.85 0.30 -7.61
N LEU A 344 28.78 0.11 -8.41
CA LEU A 344 28.60 0.81 -9.68
C LEU A 344 28.31 2.30 -9.46
N VAL A 345 27.47 2.64 -8.48
CA VAL A 345 27.19 4.04 -8.13
C VAL A 345 28.46 4.74 -7.67
N GLN A 346 29.27 4.09 -6.84
CA GLN A 346 30.55 4.63 -6.39
C GLN A 346 31.51 4.88 -7.56
N ALA A 347 31.61 3.92 -8.50
CA ALA A 347 32.43 4.07 -9.71
C ALA A 347 31.94 5.21 -10.63
N MET A 348 30.63 5.49 -10.63
CA MET A 348 30.03 6.56 -11.42
C MET A 348 30.00 7.92 -10.72
N SER A 349 30.27 7.98 -9.42
CA SER A 349 30.23 9.21 -8.63
C SER A 349 31.00 10.41 -9.21
N PRO A 350 32.17 10.26 -9.87
CA PRO A 350 32.86 11.39 -10.47
C PRO A 350 32.10 12.05 -11.64
N TYR A 351 31.15 11.33 -12.24
CA TYR A 351 30.41 11.76 -13.43
C TYR A 351 29.00 12.29 -13.11
N LEU A 352 28.54 12.14 -11.85
CA LEU A 352 27.22 12.55 -11.40
C LEU A 352 27.12 14.05 -11.10
N LYS A 353 28.25 14.69 -10.78
CA LYS A 353 28.35 16.15 -10.64
C LYS A 353 28.79 16.68 -11.99
N GLY A 354 27.87 17.33 -12.72
CA GLY A 354 28.22 18.00 -13.98
C GLY A 354 29.43 18.91 -13.76
N LYS A 355 30.44 18.80 -14.62
CA LYS A 355 31.52 19.79 -14.68
C LYS A 355 31.00 21.14 -15.14
#